data_AF-A0A953ALX2-F1
#
_entry.id   AF-A0A953ALX2-F1
#
_cell.length_a   1.000
_cell.length_b   1.000
_cell.length_c   1.000
_cell.angle_alpha   90.00
_cell.angle_beta   90.00
_cell.angle_gamma   90.00
#
_symmetry.space_group_name_H-M   'P 1'
#
loop_
_entity.id
_entity.type
_entity.pdbx_description
1 polymer ?
#
loop_
_entity_poly.entity_id
_entity_poly.type
_entity_poly.pdbx_seq_one_letter_code
_entity_poly.pdbx_strand_id
1 'polypeptide(L)'
;MLAGALIALGLAVAGSGCKAKTDLGQPCILVRKDPSDTDPSDGIRSIDILEDEVTPGKDFVSFGSTECDDLVCVRDASDPPGEKGTPAQGFCTRPCVQASETSCLTGDDQVDRETPFTCRSLLLDEDTLASIKQADPQTYQRYFGDTQSPYFCARPRQAPTNP
;
A
#
# COMPACT_ATOMS: atom_id res chain seq x y z
N MET A 1 7.66 31.19 -60.40
CA MET A 1 8.59 31.55 -59.31
C MET A 1 7.79 32.23 -58.21
N LEU A 2 8.20 32.04 -56.94
CA LEU A 2 7.60 32.43 -55.66
C LEU A 2 6.58 31.40 -55.11
N ALA A 3 7.04 30.41 -54.33
CA ALA A 3 7.35 30.47 -52.89
C ALA A 3 6.05 30.60 -52.08
N GLY A 4 5.56 29.62 -51.32
CA GLY A 4 6.27 28.66 -50.50
C GLY A 4 6.39 29.21 -49.07
N ALA A 5 5.40 28.94 -48.21
CA ALA A 5 5.53 29.06 -46.75
C ALA A 5 4.36 28.32 -46.05
N LEU A 6 4.58 27.04 -45.76
CA LEU A 6 3.91 26.30 -44.70
C LEU A 6 4.49 26.80 -43.36
N ILE A 7 3.66 27.32 -42.46
CA ILE A 7 4.04 27.51 -41.05
C ILE A 7 3.11 26.62 -40.22
N ALA A 8 3.60 25.42 -39.92
CA ALA A 8 3.02 24.53 -38.94
C ALA A 8 3.44 25.03 -37.55
N LEU A 9 2.49 25.57 -36.79
CA LEU A 9 2.69 25.98 -35.40
C LEU A 9 2.60 24.73 -34.51
N GLY A 10 3.74 24.09 -34.27
CA GLY A 10 3.84 22.97 -33.34
C GLY A 10 3.76 23.46 -31.90
N LEU A 11 2.67 23.13 -31.20
CA LEU A 11 2.60 23.27 -29.75
C LEU A 11 3.58 22.27 -29.12
N ALA A 12 4.75 22.77 -28.70
CA ALA A 12 5.61 22.06 -27.77
C ALA A 12 4.98 22.13 -26.37
N VAL A 13 4.10 21.18 -26.05
CA VAL A 13 3.69 20.94 -24.67
C VAL A 13 4.85 20.21 -23.99
N ALA A 14 5.84 20.98 -23.54
CA ALA A 14 6.84 20.47 -22.60
C ALA A 14 6.14 20.26 -21.26
N GLY A 15 5.54 19.08 -21.09
CA GLY A 15 5.02 18.63 -19.82
C GLY A 15 6.19 18.38 -18.86
N SER A 16 6.56 19.40 -18.09
CA SER A 16 7.23 19.18 -16.80
C SER A 16 6.19 18.53 -15.88
N GLY A 17 5.97 17.23 -16.04
CA GLY A 17 5.18 16.45 -15.10
C GLY A 17 5.86 16.55 -13.75
N CYS A 18 5.24 17.25 -12.80
CA CYS A 18 5.64 17.13 -11.40
C CYS A 18 5.66 15.64 -11.06
N LYS A 19 6.73 15.15 -10.43
CA LYS A 19 6.68 13.83 -9.78
C LYS A 19 5.49 13.89 -8.82
N ALA A 20 4.43 13.13 -9.11
CA ALA A 20 3.28 13.08 -8.23
C ALA A 20 3.79 12.55 -6.89
N LYS A 21 3.70 13.37 -5.84
CA LYS A 21 3.98 12.92 -4.48
C LYS A 21 2.98 11.80 -4.20
N THR A 22 3.50 10.62 -3.93
CA THR A 22 2.66 9.43 -3.71
C THR A 22 2.27 9.38 -2.23
N ASP A 23 1.14 8.76 -1.91
CA ASP A 23 0.73 8.56 -0.51
C ASP A 23 1.57 7.48 0.20
N LEU A 24 2.56 6.89 -0.48
CA LEU A 24 3.47 5.92 0.11
C LEU A 24 4.15 6.52 1.37
N GLY A 25 3.94 5.88 2.51
CA GLY A 25 4.47 6.31 3.80
C GLY A 25 3.60 7.32 4.55
N GLN A 26 2.46 7.77 4.02
CA GLN A 26 1.50 8.59 4.78
C GLN A 26 0.87 7.76 5.92
N PRO A 27 0.63 8.36 7.10
CA PRO A 27 0.02 7.65 8.22
C PRO A 27 -1.44 7.26 7.91
N CYS A 28 -1.87 6.11 8.44
CA CYS A 28 -3.23 5.59 8.27
C CYS A 28 -3.70 4.83 9.52
N ILE A 29 -5.02 4.77 9.72
CA ILE A 29 -5.63 3.90 10.72
C ILE A 29 -5.85 2.50 10.13
N LEU A 30 -5.46 1.48 10.90
CA LEU A 30 -5.76 0.10 10.56
C LEU A 30 -7.23 -0.17 10.81
N VAL A 31 -7.88 -0.79 9.84
CA VAL A 31 -9.30 -1.12 9.88
C VAL A 31 -9.52 -2.59 9.53
N ARG A 32 -10.67 -3.10 9.94
CA ARG A 32 -11.19 -4.40 9.53
C ARG A 32 -12.65 -4.27 9.15
N LYS A 33 -13.16 -5.23 8.39
CA LYS A 33 -14.60 -5.33 8.14
C LYS A 33 -15.34 -5.43 9.47
N ASP A 34 -16.41 -4.64 9.61
CA ASP A 34 -17.34 -4.74 10.73
C ASP A 34 -18.00 -6.13 10.69
N PRO A 35 -17.83 -6.96 11.74
CA PRO A 35 -18.46 -8.28 11.78
C PRO A 35 -19.99 -8.22 11.86
N SER A 36 -20.55 -7.07 12.25
CA SER A 36 -21.98 -6.80 12.34
C SER A 36 -22.57 -6.36 10.99
N ASP A 37 -21.72 -6.14 9.98
CA ASP A 37 -22.13 -5.78 8.64
C ASP A 37 -22.75 -6.98 7.91
N THR A 38 -24.08 -7.05 7.95
CA THR A 38 -24.89 -8.14 7.38
C THR A 38 -25.54 -7.79 6.05
N ASP A 39 -25.50 -6.53 5.60
CA ASP A 39 -26.18 -6.11 4.38
C ASP A 39 -25.17 -5.86 3.26
N PRO A 40 -25.04 -6.76 2.27
CA PRO A 40 -24.10 -6.56 1.16
C PRO A 40 -24.51 -5.41 0.23
N SER A 41 -25.67 -4.78 0.44
CA SER A 41 -26.24 -3.75 -0.43
C SER A 41 -25.84 -2.32 -0.06
N ASP A 42 -25.35 -2.08 1.16
CA ASP A 42 -25.01 -0.74 1.68
C ASP A 42 -23.51 -0.42 1.65
N GLY A 43 -22.71 -1.34 1.10
CA GLY A 43 -21.26 -1.22 0.98
C GLY A 43 -20.52 -2.18 1.90
N ILE A 44 -19.23 -1.93 2.15
CA ILE A 44 -18.48 -2.63 3.19
C ILE A 44 -18.26 -1.62 4.32
N ARG A 45 -18.78 -1.93 5.51
CA ARG A 45 -18.48 -1.14 6.70
C ARG A 45 -17.16 -1.61 7.30
N SER A 46 -16.31 -0.65 7.64
CA SER A 46 -15.04 -0.88 8.31
C SER A 46 -15.08 -0.29 9.72
N ILE A 47 -14.43 -0.97 10.66
CA ILE A 47 -14.19 -0.51 12.03
C ILE A 47 -12.70 -0.48 12.31
N ASP A 48 -12.29 0.43 13.17
CA ASP A 48 -10.89 0.56 13.59
C ASP A 48 -10.42 -0.71 14.30
N ILE A 49 -9.19 -1.12 13.99
CA ILE A 49 -8.42 -2.06 14.79
C ILE A 49 -7.78 -1.26 15.92
N LEU A 50 -7.94 -1.70 17.16
CA LEU A 50 -7.34 -1.04 18.31
C LEU A 50 -5.92 -1.54 18.56
N GLU A 51 -5.11 -0.72 19.23
CA GLU A 51 -3.72 -1.07 19.59
C GLU A 51 -3.62 -2.36 20.43
N ASP A 52 -4.64 -2.72 21.20
CA ASP A 52 -4.70 -3.96 21.97
C ASP A 52 -5.08 -5.20 21.14
N GLU A 53 -5.58 -5.01 19.91
CA GLU A 53 -5.87 -6.09 18.95
C GLU A 53 -4.64 -6.42 18.07
N VAL A 54 -3.63 -5.54 18.05
CA VAL A 54 -2.39 -5.75 17.28
C VAL A 54 -1.45 -6.68 18.04
N THR A 55 -1.01 -7.74 17.38
CA THR A 55 -0.02 -8.68 17.94
C THR A 55 1.39 -8.12 17.77
N PRO A 56 2.14 -7.87 18.85
CA PRO A 56 3.50 -7.34 18.75
C PRO A 56 4.42 -8.26 17.91
N GLY A 57 5.34 -7.65 17.15
CA GLY A 57 6.34 -8.38 16.37
C GLY A 57 5.80 -9.03 15.09
N LYS A 58 4.59 -8.66 14.65
CA LYS A 58 4.01 -9.10 13.37
C LYS A 58 3.70 -7.90 12.48
N ASP A 59 3.90 -8.08 11.17
CA ASP A 59 3.41 -7.13 10.18
C ASP A 59 1.88 -7.27 10.10
N PHE A 60 1.16 -6.14 10.05
CA PHE A 60 -0.29 -6.09 9.84
C PHE A 60 -0.59 -5.42 8.52
N VAL A 61 -1.53 -5.99 7.77
CA VAL A 61 -2.02 -5.46 6.50
C VAL A 61 -3.51 -5.21 6.62
N SER A 62 -3.93 -3.98 6.36
CA SER A 62 -5.30 -3.49 6.49
C SER A 62 -5.77 -2.95 5.15
N PHE A 63 -6.75 -3.63 4.55
CA PHE A 63 -7.41 -3.21 3.31
C PHE A 63 -8.60 -2.31 3.63
N GLY A 64 -8.78 -1.21 2.89
CA GLY A 64 -9.95 -0.34 3.01
C GLY A 64 -9.82 0.81 4.02
N SER A 65 -8.60 1.18 4.40
CA SER A 65 -8.34 2.45 5.08
C SER A 65 -8.58 3.59 4.10
N THR A 66 -9.45 4.52 4.47
CA THR A 66 -9.85 5.65 3.62
C THR A 66 -8.74 6.68 3.42
N GLU A 67 -7.74 6.67 4.30
CA GLU A 67 -6.58 7.58 4.25
C GLU A 67 -5.59 7.20 3.15
N CYS A 68 -5.67 5.96 2.66
CA CYS A 68 -4.72 5.42 1.70
C CYS A 68 -5.20 5.47 0.24
N ASP A 69 -6.40 5.96 -0.05
CA ASP A 69 -6.99 5.99 -1.41
C ASP A 69 -6.82 4.63 -2.13
N ASP A 70 -5.97 4.55 -3.16
CA ASP A 70 -5.65 3.31 -3.91
C ASP A 70 -4.56 2.42 -3.25
N LEU A 71 -4.10 2.78 -2.05
CA LEU A 71 -3.06 2.11 -1.28
C LEU A 71 -3.63 1.27 -0.13
N VAL A 72 -2.79 0.40 0.43
CA VAL A 72 -3.12 -0.47 1.57
C VAL A 72 -2.44 0.08 2.82
N CYS A 73 -3.10 0.02 3.99
CA CYS A 73 -2.49 0.44 5.24
C CYS A 73 -1.69 -0.72 5.85
N VAL A 74 -0.41 -0.48 6.18
CA VAL A 74 0.46 -1.48 6.79
C VAL A 74 1.07 -0.98 8.07
N ARG A 75 1.15 -1.84 9.07
CA ARG A 75 1.99 -1.63 10.27
C ARG A 75 3.12 -2.63 10.25
N ASP A 76 4.35 -2.18 10.46
CA ASP A 76 5.49 -3.09 10.52
C ASP A 76 5.60 -3.75 11.90
N ALA A 77 6.14 -4.97 11.92
CA ALA A 77 6.47 -5.69 13.14
C ALA A 77 7.38 -4.92 14.11
N SER A 78 8.17 -3.97 13.60
CA SER A 78 9.09 -3.14 14.39
C SER A 78 8.45 -1.89 14.96
N ASP A 79 7.19 -1.58 14.63
CA ASP A 79 6.53 -0.41 15.18
C ASP A 79 6.32 -0.55 16.69
N PRO A 80 6.60 0.50 17.47
CA PRO A 80 6.31 0.47 18.89
C PRO A 80 4.79 0.30 19.11
N PRO A 81 4.37 -0.36 20.19
CA PRO A 81 2.96 -0.38 20.58
C PRO A 81 2.48 1.03 20.92
N GLY A 82 1.26 1.36 20.52
CA GLY A 82 0.60 2.61 20.88
C GLY A 82 -0.14 2.53 22.21
N GLU A 83 -1.01 3.51 22.46
CA GLU A 83 -1.84 3.55 23.66
C GLU A 83 -3.03 2.58 23.54
N LYS A 84 -3.27 1.79 24.59
CA LYS A 84 -4.36 0.80 24.61
C LYS A 84 -5.73 1.47 24.44
N GLY A 85 -6.61 0.84 23.66
CA GLY A 85 -7.95 1.37 23.38
C GLY A 85 -7.98 2.53 22.40
N THR A 86 -6.83 2.91 21.82
CA THR A 86 -6.76 3.85 20.71
C THR A 86 -6.65 3.12 19.37
N PRO A 87 -7.08 3.74 18.25
CA PRO A 87 -6.91 3.16 16.93
C PRO A 87 -5.46 2.88 16.59
N ALA A 88 -5.19 1.67 16.10
CA ALA A 88 -3.87 1.26 15.67
C ALA A 88 -3.47 2.01 14.40
N GLN A 89 -2.25 2.53 14.40
CA GLN A 89 -1.69 3.29 13.28
C GLN A 89 -0.70 2.47 12.45
N GLY A 90 -0.62 2.81 11.17
CA GLY A 90 0.31 2.29 10.19
C GLY A 90 0.67 3.35 9.15
N PHE A 91 1.13 2.90 7.99
CA PHE A 91 1.45 3.74 6.84
C PHE A 91 0.90 3.15 5.54
N CYS A 92 0.55 4.01 4.59
CA CYS A 92 0.05 3.59 3.29
C CYS A 92 1.17 2.99 2.43
N THR A 93 0.87 1.89 1.75
CA THR A 93 1.78 1.13 0.90
C THR A 93 1.12 0.69 -0.40
N ARG A 94 1.94 0.40 -1.41
CA ARG A 94 1.50 -0.14 -2.70
C ARG A 94 2.13 -1.49 -3.01
N PRO A 95 1.50 -2.28 -3.89
CA PRO A 95 2.14 -3.43 -4.51
C PRO A 95 3.44 -3.03 -5.21
N CYS A 96 4.44 -3.90 -5.14
CA CYS A 96 5.74 -3.69 -5.78
C CYS A 96 6.19 -4.92 -6.56
N VAL A 97 7.15 -4.70 -7.46
CA VAL A 97 7.81 -5.77 -8.20
C VAL A 97 9.14 -6.06 -7.53
N GLN A 98 9.35 -7.32 -7.15
CA GLN A 98 10.59 -7.75 -6.54
C GLN A 98 11.78 -7.42 -7.46
N ALA A 99 12.91 -6.98 -6.89
CA ALA A 99 14.10 -6.50 -7.60
C ALA A 99 13.93 -5.21 -8.43
N SER A 100 12.80 -4.50 -8.35
CA SER A 100 12.68 -3.14 -8.89
C SER A 100 13.23 -2.11 -7.90
N GLU A 101 14.20 -1.32 -8.34
CA GLU A 101 14.78 -0.21 -7.56
C GLU A 101 13.86 1.02 -7.48
N THR A 102 12.83 1.10 -8.32
CA THR A 102 11.97 2.27 -8.45
C THR A 102 10.54 2.07 -7.93
N SER A 103 10.11 0.82 -7.75
CA SER A 103 8.74 0.48 -7.34
C SER A 103 8.33 1.08 -5.98
N CYS A 104 9.29 1.30 -5.09
CA CYS A 104 9.07 1.80 -3.74
C CYS A 104 9.60 3.22 -3.49
N LEU A 105 9.79 4.01 -4.56
CA LEU A 105 10.13 5.42 -4.43
C LEU A 105 8.89 6.26 -4.09
N THR A 106 8.93 7.00 -3.00
CA THR A 106 7.85 7.89 -2.57
C THR A 106 7.65 9.08 -3.51
N GLY A 107 8.70 9.41 -4.28
CA GLY A 107 8.77 10.62 -5.10
C GLY A 107 9.32 11.81 -4.31
N ASP A 108 9.57 11.64 -3.01
CA ASP A 108 10.29 12.57 -2.14
C ASP A 108 11.75 12.10 -2.02
N ASP A 109 12.66 12.83 -2.68
CA ASP A 109 14.06 12.44 -2.74
C ASP A 109 14.73 12.41 -1.35
N GLN A 110 14.18 13.08 -0.32
CA GLN A 110 14.74 13.01 1.04
C GLN A 110 14.36 11.68 1.69
N VAL A 111 13.06 11.33 1.67
CA VAL A 111 12.56 10.06 2.23
C VAL A 111 13.21 8.86 1.52
N ASP A 112 13.32 8.95 0.19
CA ASP A 112 13.91 7.89 -0.64
C ASP A 112 15.41 7.67 -0.37
N ARG A 113 16.10 8.64 0.25
CA ARG A 113 17.52 8.54 0.63
C ARG A 113 17.73 8.13 2.09
N GLU A 114 16.91 8.65 3.00
CA GLU A 114 17.11 8.48 4.45
C GLU A 114 16.42 7.23 4.99
N THR A 115 15.21 6.93 4.50
CA THR A 115 14.39 5.81 4.97
C THR A 115 13.73 5.10 3.79
N PRO A 116 14.51 4.52 2.86
CA PRO A 116 13.97 3.94 1.64
C PRO A 116 13.05 2.76 1.96
N PHE A 117 11.85 2.76 1.37
CA PHE A 117 10.99 1.59 1.35
C PHE A 117 11.62 0.50 0.48
N THR A 118 11.35 -0.75 0.84
CA THR A 118 11.84 -1.94 0.13
C THR A 118 10.68 -2.86 -0.23
N CYS A 119 10.82 -3.59 -1.32
CA CYS A 119 9.79 -4.52 -1.75
C CYS A 119 9.86 -5.81 -0.91
N ARG A 120 8.89 -6.00 -0.01
CA ARG A 120 8.82 -7.11 0.96
C ARG A 120 7.57 -7.94 0.74
N SER A 121 7.66 -9.26 0.97
CA SER A 121 6.47 -10.11 1.06
C SER A 121 5.75 -9.85 2.38
N LEU A 122 4.51 -9.37 2.29
CA LEU A 122 3.63 -9.08 3.44
C LEU A 122 2.37 -9.96 3.48
N LEU A 123 2.01 -10.58 2.35
CA LEU A 123 0.93 -11.56 2.27
C LEU A 123 1.47 -12.97 2.03
N LEU A 124 0.55 -13.93 2.04
CA LEU A 124 0.79 -15.31 1.60
C LEU A 124 1.40 -15.33 0.20
N ASP A 125 2.23 -16.33 -0.10
CA ASP A 125 2.88 -16.47 -1.40
C ASP A 125 1.88 -16.58 -2.57
N GLU A 126 2.38 -16.28 -3.78
CA GLU A 126 1.57 -16.24 -5.02
C GLU A 126 0.84 -17.56 -5.28
N ASP A 127 1.48 -18.70 -5.06
CA ASP A 127 0.89 -20.02 -5.28
C ASP A 127 -0.26 -20.28 -4.30
N THR A 128 -0.09 -19.89 -3.04
CA THR A 128 -1.14 -19.98 -2.01
C THR A 128 -2.30 -19.04 -2.31
N LEU A 129 -2.03 -17.78 -2.66
CA LEU A 129 -3.06 -16.83 -3.06
C LEU A 129 -3.84 -17.33 -4.29
N ALA A 130 -3.13 -17.83 -5.31
CA ALA A 130 -3.74 -18.42 -6.50
C ALA A 130 -4.59 -19.65 -6.16
N SER A 131 -4.10 -20.51 -5.26
CA SER A 131 -4.83 -21.70 -4.79
C SER A 131 -6.11 -21.33 -4.05
N ILE A 132 -6.08 -20.32 -3.17
CA ILE A 132 -7.27 -19.81 -2.48
C ILE A 132 -8.25 -19.22 -3.50
N LYS A 133 -7.76 -18.41 -4.45
CA LYS A 133 -8.58 -17.82 -5.51
C LYS A 133 -9.29 -18.86 -6.37
N GLN A 134 -8.60 -19.95 -6.72
CA GLN A 134 -9.17 -21.04 -7.50
C GLN A 134 -10.17 -21.88 -6.70
N ALA A 135 -9.88 -22.14 -5.41
CA ALA A 135 -10.72 -22.96 -4.56
C ALA A 135 -12.01 -22.23 -4.13
N ASP A 136 -11.90 -20.95 -3.77
CA ASP A 136 -13.01 -20.12 -3.33
C ASP A 136 -12.81 -18.65 -3.75
N PRO A 137 -13.24 -18.28 -4.98
CA PRO A 137 -13.15 -16.92 -5.48
C PRO A 137 -13.89 -15.89 -4.63
N GLN A 138 -14.99 -16.29 -3.95
CA GLN A 138 -15.78 -15.37 -3.13
C GLN A 138 -15.04 -15.02 -1.84
N THR A 139 -14.46 -16.03 -1.18
CA THR A 139 -13.57 -15.82 -0.02
C THR A 139 -12.34 -15.01 -0.43
N TYR A 140 -11.75 -15.29 -1.59
CA TYR A 140 -10.62 -14.51 -2.08
C TYR A 140 -10.97 -13.03 -2.26
N GLN A 141 -12.04 -12.72 -2.99
CA GLN A 141 -12.47 -11.34 -3.20
C GLN A 141 -12.81 -10.66 -1.87
N ARG A 142 -13.39 -11.40 -0.92
CA ARG A 142 -13.76 -10.88 0.40
C ARG A 142 -12.55 -10.50 1.27
N TYR A 143 -11.46 -11.26 1.21
CA TYR A 143 -10.31 -11.06 2.10
C TYR A 143 -9.13 -10.34 1.47
N PHE A 144 -8.88 -10.58 0.18
CA PHE A 144 -7.71 -10.04 -0.53
C PHE A 144 -8.09 -9.01 -1.60
N GLY A 145 -9.39 -8.91 -1.94
CA GLY A 145 -9.88 -8.02 -2.98
C GLY A 145 -9.18 -8.27 -4.32
N ASP A 146 -8.73 -7.20 -4.95
CA ASP A 146 -8.02 -7.26 -6.24
C ASP A 146 -6.50 -7.46 -6.09
N THR A 147 -6.01 -7.62 -4.85
CA THR A 147 -4.59 -7.86 -4.58
C THR A 147 -4.17 -9.20 -5.16
N GLN A 148 -3.15 -9.21 -6.01
CA GLN A 148 -2.57 -10.43 -6.60
C GLN A 148 -1.07 -10.59 -6.29
N SER A 149 -0.42 -9.54 -5.80
CA SER A 149 0.99 -9.58 -5.41
C SER A 149 1.11 -9.81 -3.92
N PRO A 150 1.99 -10.72 -3.47
CA PRO A 150 2.32 -10.81 -2.05
C PRO A 150 3.28 -9.70 -1.61
N TYR A 151 3.83 -8.95 -2.57
CA TYR A 151 4.91 -7.99 -2.37
C TYR A 151 4.38 -6.55 -2.30
N PHE A 152 4.78 -5.85 -1.24
CA PHE A 152 4.43 -4.47 -0.96
C PHE A 152 5.64 -3.66 -0.51
N CYS A 153 5.55 -2.34 -0.68
CA CYS A 153 6.58 -1.42 -0.21
C CYS A 153 6.50 -1.25 1.32
N ALA A 154 7.45 -1.83 2.05
CA ALA A 154 7.51 -1.67 3.50
C ALA A 154 8.90 -1.21 3.92
N ARG A 155 9.03 -0.67 5.15
CA ARG A 155 10.33 -0.26 5.66
C ARG A 155 11.29 -1.46 5.65
N PRO A 156 12.60 -1.26 5.52
CA PRO A 156 13.55 -2.36 5.58
C PRO A 156 13.36 -3.10 6.91
N ARG A 157 13.36 -4.44 6.89
CA ARG A 157 13.46 -5.19 8.16
C ARG A 157 14.78 -4.80 8.79
N GLN A 158 14.73 -4.23 10.00
CA GLN A 158 15.94 -4.05 10.77
C GLN A 158 16.57 -5.43 10.97
N ALA A 159 17.82 -5.59 10.53
CA ALA A 159 18.56 -6.81 10.86
C ALA A 159 18.58 -6.93 12.39
N PRO A 160 18.38 -8.12 12.96
CA PRO A 160 18.47 -8.29 14.40
C PRO A 160 19.85 -7.79 14.84
N THR A 161 19.89 -6.70 15.60
CA THR A 161 21.12 -6.29 16.27
C THR A 161 21.39 -7.33 17.34
N ASN A 162 22.29 -8.27 17.04
CA ASN A 162 22.83 -9.17 18.07
C ASN A 162 23.45 -8.28 19.16
N PRO A 163 23.04 -8.42 20.43
CA PRO A 163 23.71 -7.76 21.55
C PRO A 163 25.15 -8.25 21.73
#